data_AF-A0A945AJ29-F1
#
_entry.id   AF-A0A945AJ29-F1
#
_cell.length_a   1.000
_cell.length_b   1.000
_cell.length_c   1.000
_cell.angle_alpha   90.00
_cell.angle_beta   90.00
_cell.angle_gamma   90.00
#
_symmetry.space_group_name_H-M   'P 1'
#
loop_
_entity.id
_entity.type
_entity.pdbx_description
1 polymer ?
#
loop_
_entity_poly.entity_id
_entity_poly.type
_entity_poly.pdbx_seq_one_letter_code
_entity_poly.pdbx_strand_id
1 'polypeptide(L)'
;MVAIIDANTVNNILFPTYRGALGLVIGAESAAQGILDARGSGKLRSDVFYFDVRDAAKKHVENFNGAEMFVKAAYKGSKTSPNGVNIVVANWDLTQVKALDASNILMVSPAKEEGEGYVFFKTTEPGYFIIADK
;
A
#
# COMPACT_ATOMS: atom_id res chain seq x y z
N MET A 1 15.25 -8.73 -14.04
CA MET A 1 13.91 -9.33 -14.28
C MET A 1 12.90 -8.39 -13.65
N VAL A 2 12.17 -7.60 -14.43
CA VAL A 2 11.18 -6.64 -13.91
C VAL A 2 9.81 -7.30 -14.05
N ALA A 3 9.20 -7.67 -12.94
CA ALA A 3 7.82 -8.14 -12.94
C ALA A 3 6.90 -6.92 -12.94
N ILE A 4 6.29 -6.64 -14.09
CA ILE A 4 5.13 -5.76 -14.19
C ILE A 4 3.96 -6.58 -13.61
N ILE A 5 3.48 -6.20 -12.43
CA ILE A 5 2.34 -6.87 -11.81
C ILE A 5 1.07 -6.29 -12.43
N ASP A 6 0.53 -7.01 -13.41
CA ASP A 6 -0.83 -6.81 -13.92
C ASP A 6 -1.81 -7.34 -12.85
N ALA A 7 -2.82 -6.53 -12.51
CA ALA A 7 -3.72 -6.68 -11.36
C ALA A 7 -4.58 -7.97 -11.36
N ASN A 8 -4.48 -8.80 -12.40
CA ASN A 8 -5.20 -10.08 -12.53
C ASN A 8 -4.31 -11.34 -12.39
N THR A 9 -3.03 -11.21 -12.05
CA THR A 9 -2.11 -12.36 -12.04
C THR A 9 -1.95 -12.95 -10.64
N VAL A 10 -2.60 -14.09 -10.37
CA VAL A 10 -2.34 -14.90 -9.18
C VAL A 10 -0.94 -15.53 -9.31
N ASN A 11 0.03 -15.00 -8.57
CA ASN A 11 1.40 -15.48 -8.63
C ASN A 11 1.58 -16.77 -7.80
N ASN A 12 1.47 -17.93 -8.47
CA ASN A 12 1.67 -19.25 -7.85
C ASN A 12 3.14 -19.58 -7.54
N ILE A 13 4.12 -18.76 -7.96
CA ILE A 13 5.55 -19.10 -7.89
C ILE A 13 6.17 -18.71 -6.54
N LEU A 14 5.64 -17.70 -5.86
CA LEU A 14 6.23 -17.22 -4.60
C LEU A 14 5.81 -18.04 -3.38
N PHE A 15 4.68 -18.74 -3.45
CA PHE A 15 4.15 -19.55 -2.35
C PHE A 15 3.13 -20.59 -2.87
N PRO A 16 3.42 -21.90 -2.93
CA PRO A 16 2.47 -22.90 -3.44
C PRO A 16 1.18 -23.00 -2.60
N THR A 17 1.22 -22.53 -1.35
CA THR A 17 0.10 -22.49 -0.40
C THR A 17 -0.51 -21.11 -0.21
N TYR A 18 0.12 -20.03 -0.70
CA TYR A 18 -0.41 -18.67 -0.55
C TYR A 18 -0.81 -18.07 -1.88
N ARG A 19 -1.94 -17.38 -1.89
CA ARG A 19 -2.48 -16.68 -3.07
C ARG A 19 -2.45 -15.19 -2.80
N GLY A 20 -1.66 -14.47 -3.59
CA GLY A 20 -1.59 -13.02 -3.54
C GLY A 20 -2.50 -12.36 -4.59
N ALA A 21 -3.16 -11.27 -4.22
CA ALA A 21 -3.89 -10.38 -5.11
C ALA A 21 -3.59 -8.91 -4.75
N LEU A 22 -3.31 -8.10 -5.77
CA LEU A 22 -3.15 -6.66 -5.65
C LEU A 22 -4.27 -6.00 -6.44
N GLY A 23 -4.91 -5.00 -5.87
CA GLY A 23 -6.01 -4.32 -6.54
C GLY A 23 -6.30 -2.94 -5.96
N LEU A 24 -7.19 -2.23 -6.64
CA LEU A 24 -7.68 -0.92 -6.24
C LEU A 24 -9.07 -1.06 -5.62
N VAL A 25 -9.37 -0.21 -4.64
CA VAL A 25 -10.71 -0.06 -4.07
C VAL A 25 -11.36 1.16 -4.71
N ILE A 26 -12.10 0.94 -5.80
CA ILE A 26 -12.72 2.01 -6.58
C ILE A 26 -13.80 2.71 -5.74
N GLY A 27 -13.75 4.05 -5.67
CA GLY A 27 -14.76 4.85 -4.98
C GLY A 27 -14.53 5.00 -3.47
N ALA A 28 -13.39 4.53 -2.94
CA ALA A 28 -13.05 4.62 -1.53
C ALA A 28 -12.29 5.90 -1.14
N GLU A 29 -12.03 6.81 -2.08
CA GLU A 29 -11.18 8.00 -1.89
C GLU A 29 -11.74 8.95 -0.82
N SER A 30 -13.06 9.14 -0.79
CA SER A 30 -13.71 9.99 0.21
C SER A 30 -13.60 9.40 1.62
N ALA A 31 -13.77 8.08 1.75
CA ALA A 31 -13.62 7.39 3.03
C ALA A 31 -12.16 7.40 3.50
N ALA A 32 -11.21 7.18 2.58
CA ALA A 32 -9.78 7.26 2.86
C ALA A 32 -9.37 8.67 3.32
N GLN A 33 -9.86 9.73 2.68
CA GLN A 33 -9.60 11.09 3.14
C GLN A 33 -10.16 11.31 4.55
N GLY A 34 -11.36 10.80 4.86
CA GLY A 34 -11.91 10.86 6.22
C GLY A 34 -11.04 10.16 7.28
N ILE A 35 -10.43 9.01 6.94
CA ILE A 35 -9.48 8.32 7.82
C ILE A 35 -8.21 9.18 8.04
N LEU A 36 -7.71 9.81 6.98
CA LEU A 36 -6.53 10.68 7.06
C LEU A 36 -6.81 11.93 7.91
N ASP A 37 -7.97 12.56 7.72
CA ASP A 37 -8.39 13.76 8.46
C ASP A 37 -8.54 13.45 9.96
N ALA A 38 -9.21 12.34 10.29
CA ALA A 38 -9.39 11.89 11.68
C ALA A 38 -8.05 11.62 12.40
N ARG A 39 -6.99 11.32 11.64
CA ARG A 39 -5.65 11.00 12.15
C ARG A 39 -4.64 12.11 11.94
N GLY A 40 -5.04 13.26 11.40
CA GLY A 40 -4.12 14.36 11.05
C GLY A 40 -3.00 13.92 10.10
N SER A 41 -3.26 12.94 9.24
CA SER A 41 -2.27 12.30 8.36
C SER A 41 -2.16 12.97 6.98
N GLY A 42 -2.90 14.07 6.78
CA GLY A 42 -2.78 14.96 5.63
C GLY A 42 -3.69 14.60 4.45
N LYS A 43 -3.28 14.94 3.22
CA LYS A 43 -4.14 14.83 2.02
C LYS A 43 -3.83 13.57 1.23
N LEU A 44 -4.86 12.85 0.80
CA LEU A 44 -4.74 11.66 -0.06
C LEU A 44 -4.02 12.00 -1.37
N ARG A 45 -3.01 11.20 -1.70
CA ARG A 45 -2.15 11.30 -2.88
C ARG A 45 -1.94 9.96 -3.59
N SER A 46 -2.78 8.98 -3.33
CA SER A 46 -2.84 7.76 -4.12
C SER A 46 -4.29 7.33 -4.26
N ASP A 47 -4.55 6.37 -5.13
CA ASP A 47 -5.75 5.57 -5.02
C ASP A 47 -5.68 4.69 -3.77
N VAL A 48 -6.83 4.21 -3.31
CA VAL A 48 -6.89 3.22 -2.24
C VAL A 48 -6.58 1.87 -2.87
N PHE A 49 -5.55 1.18 -2.38
CA PHE A 49 -5.16 -0.12 -2.90
C PHE A 49 -5.06 -1.15 -1.78
N TYR A 50 -5.12 -2.41 -2.16
CA TYR A 50 -5.01 -3.51 -1.22
C TYR A 50 -4.02 -4.54 -1.71
N PHE A 51 -3.41 -5.23 -0.76
CA PHE A 51 -2.60 -6.42 -0.99
C PHE A 51 -3.16 -7.58 -0.17
N ASP A 52 -3.98 -8.42 -0.80
CA ASP A 52 -4.58 -9.63 -0.21
C ASP A 52 -3.64 -10.80 -0.36
N VAL A 53 -3.39 -11.49 0.75
CA VAL A 53 -2.67 -12.76 0.75
C VAL A 53 -3.51 -13.74 1.53
N ARG A 54 -3.87 -14.86 0.89
CA ARG A 54 -4.66 -15.93 1.50
C ARG A 54 -3.87 -17.21 1.62
N ASP A 55 -4.06 -17.95 2.70
CA ASP A 55 -3.47 -19.26 2.91
C ASP A 55 -4.21 -20.38 2.14
N ALA A 56 -3.77 -21.63 2.34
CA ALA A 56 -4.38 -22.80 1.71
C ALA A 56 -5.83 -23.03 2.15
N ALA A 57 -6.21 -22.55 3.34
CA ALA A 57 -7.57 -22.57 3.87
C ALA A 57 -8.41 -21.37 3.40
N LYS A 58 -7.88 -20.52 2.52
CA LYS A 58 -8.48 -19.28 2.00
C LYS A 58 -8.70 -18.21 3.08
N LYS A 59 -8.03 -18.30 4.22
CA LYS A 59 -8.04 -17.27 5.26
C LYS A 59 -7.05 -16.18 4.93
N HIS A 60 -7.36 -14.94 5.31
CA HIS A 60 -6.41 -13.84 5.19
C HIS A 60 -5.19 -14.12 6.06
N VAL A 61 -4.02 -13.95 5.46
CA VAL A 61 -2.76 -13.85 6.19
C VAL A 61 -2.76 -12.49 6.89
N GLU A 62 -2.40 -12.46 8.16
CA GLU A 62 -2.37 -11.22 8.94
C GLU A 62 -0.97 -10.58 8.98
N ASN A 63 0.08 -11.40 8.83
CA ASN A 63 1.46 -10.93 8.75
C ASN A 63 2.33 -11.94 7.97
N PHE A 64 3.47 -11.48 7.48
CA PHE A 64 4.42 -12.32 6.75
C PHE A 64 5.49 -12.96 7.64
N ASN A 65 5.21 -13.17 8.94
CA ASN A 65 6.15 -13.72 9.93
C ASN A 65 7.51 -12.99 9.95
N GLY A 66 7.49 -11.67 9.79
CA GLY A 66 8.70 -10.82 9.75
C GLY A 66 9.38 -10.73 8.37
N ALA A 67 8.92 -11.47 7.36
CA ALA A 67 9.40 -11.28 6.00
C ALA A 67 8.95 -9.91 5.44
N GLU A 68 9.89 -9.19 4.84
CA GLU A 68 9.62 -7.88 4.24
C GLU A 68 9.07 -8.04 2.83
N MET A 69 7.94 -7.39 2.57
CA MET A 69 7.38 -7.21 1.23
C MET A 69 7.65 -5.80 0.75
N PHE A 70 8.09 -5.69 -0.51
CA PHE A 70 8.39 -4.42 -1.14
C PHE A 70 7.24 -4.01 -2.06
N VAL A 71 6.73 -2.80 -1.86
CA VAL A 71 5.59 -2.28 -2.60
C VAL A 71 6.00 -0.99 -3.31
N LYS A 72 5.76 -0.95 -4.62
CA LYS A 72 5.80 0.27 -5.42
C LYS A 72 4.37 0.69 -5.71
N ALA A 73 3.96 1.84 -5.20
CA ALA A 73 2.61 2.36 -5.38
C ALA A 73 2.65 3.72 -6.08
N ALA A 74 1.64 3.97 -6.92
CA ALA A 74 1.47 5.24 -7.60
C ALA A 74 1.27 6.39 -6.60
N TYR A 75 1.84 7.56 -6.93
CA TYR A 75 1.82 8.72 -6.06
C TYR A 75 1.56 10.00 -6.87
N LYS A 76 0.50 10.71 -6.49
CA LYS A 76 -0.03 11.93 -7.12
C LYS A 76 0.44 13.21 -6.43
N GLY A 77 1.31 13.11 -5.42
CA GLY A 77 1.82 14.25 -4.66
C GLY A 77 3.15 14.78 -5.17
N SER A 78 3.62 15.87 -4.56
CA SER A 78 4.82 16.61 -4.98
C SER A 78 6.01 16.49 -4.03
N LYS A 79 5.87 15.71 -2.94
CA LYS A 79 6.95 15.55 -1.96
C LYS A 79 8.07 14.71 -2.56
N THR A 80 9.30 15.04 -2.18
CA THR A 80 10.52 14.38 -2.69
C THR A 80 11.24 13.58 -1.60
N SER A 81 10.79 13.66 -0.35
CA SER A 81 11.42 13.03 0.81
C SER A 81 10.47 12.03 1.46
N PRO A 82 10.97 10.87 1.91
CA PRO A 82 10.22 9.93 2.76
C PRO A 82 9.51 10.59 3.94
N ASN A 83 10.14 11.56 4.59
CA ASN A 83 9.57 12.26 5.75
C ASN A 83 8.39 13.18 5.41
N GLY A 84 8.20 13.50 4.13
CA GLY A 84 7.08 14.32 3.64
C GLY A 84 5.84 13.52 3.30
N VAL A 85 5.89 12.19 3.39
CA VAL A 85 4.82 11.28 2.99
C VAL A 85 4.38 10.44 4.19
N ASN A 86 3.08 10.25 4.34
CA ASN A 86 2.50 9.27 5.24
C ASN A 86 1.96 8.10 4.41
N ILE A 87 2.27 6.87 4.83
CA ILE A 87 1.61 5.67 4.33
C ILE A 87 0.78 5.12 5.48
N VAL A 88 -0.53 5.00 5.29
CA VAL A 88 -1.42 4.41 6.28
C VAL A 88 -1.80 3.02 5.81
N VAL A 89 -1.66 2.06 6.73
CA VAL A 89 -1.98 0.65 6.54
C VAL A 89 -3.16 0.31 7.43
N ALA A 90 -4.15 -0.39 6.87
CA ALA A 90 -5.27 -0.94 7.61
C ALA A 90 -5.38 -2.44 7.37
N ASN A 91 -5.68 -3.20 8.42
CA ASN A 91 -5.95 -4.64 8.29
C ASN A 91 -7.33 -4.90 7.66
N TRP A 92 -7.61 -6.16 7.31
CA TRP A 92 -8.80 -6.54 6.54
C TRP A 92 -10.14 -6.25 7.21
N ASP A 93 -10.20 -6.36 8.54
CA ASP A 93 -11.40 -6.07 9.32
C ASP A 93 -11.51 -4.59 9.74
N LEU A 94 -10.53 -3.76 9.33
CA LEU A 94 -10.42 -2.34 9.66
C LEU A 94 -10.36 -2.04 11.17
N THR A 95 -10.04 -3.03 12.00
CA THR A 95 -9.90 -2.83 13.46
C THR A 95 -8.56 -2.19 13.83
N GLN A 96 -7.55 -2.35 12.98
CA GLN A 96 -6.24 -1.74 13.12
C GLN A 96 -5.93 -0.88 11.91
N VAL A 97 -5.74 0.41 12.19
CA VAL A 97 -5.24 1.39 11.21
C VAL A 97 -4.03 2.06 11.83
N LYS A 98 -2.90 2.08 11.11
CA LYS A 98 -1.63 2.64 11.60
C LYS A 98 -0.87 3.32 10.48
N ALA A 99 -0.06 4.31 10.84
CA ALA A 99 0.93 4.85 9.92
C ALA A 99 2.14 3.92 9.87
N LEU A 100 2.67 3.71 8.68
CA LEU A 100 3.95 3.06 8.48
C LEU A 100 5.06 4.01 8.93
N ASP A 101 6.07 3.47 9.61
CA ASP A 101 7.25 4.24 9.99
C ASP A 101 7.99 4.77 8.74
N ALA A 102 8.47 6.01 8.79
CA ALA A 102 9.19 6.64 7.66
C ALA A 102 10.47 5.88 7.27
N SER A 103 11.10 5.16 8.20
CA SER A 103 12.24 4.27 7.93
C SER A 103 11.90 3.10 7.01
N ASN A 104 10.61 2.77 6.87
CA ASN A 104 10.14 1.77 5.92
C ASN A 104 9.83 2.36 4.54
N ILE A 105 9.89 3.68 4.37
CA ILE A 105 9.75 4.34 3.07
C ILE A 105 11.16 4.47 2.46
N LEU A 106 11.39 3.70 1.40
CA LEU A 106 12.71 3.54 0.79
C LEU A 106 13.00 4.61 -0.26
N MET A 107 11.97 5.05 -0.98
CA MET A 107 12.10 6.06 -2.02
C MET A 107 10.78 6.78 -2.27
N VAL A 108 10.87 8.08 -2.55
CA VAL A 108 9.75 8.89 -3.03
C VAL A 108 10.17 9.55 -4.34
N SER A 109 9.40 9.32 -5.39
CA SER A 109 9.47 10.07 -6.64
C SER A 109 8.18 10.87 -6.77
N PRO A 110 8.23 12.22 -6.81
CA PRO A 110 7.03 13.03 -6.95
C PRO A 110 6.37 12.83 -8.31
N ALA A 111 5.08 13.14 -8.39
CA ALA A 111 4.37 13.31 -9.65
C ALA A 111 4.91 14.49 -10.46
N LYS A 112 4.82 14.40 -11.78
CA LYS A 112 5.18 15.45 -12.74
C LYS A 112 4.00 15.72 -13.67
N GLU A 113 4.08 16.78 -14.47
CA GLU A 113 3.00 17.15 -15.41
C GLU A 113 2.62 16.00 -16.37
N GLU A 114 3.59 15.15 -16.72
CA GLU A 114 3.42 14.07 -17.68
C GLU A 114 3.03 12.72 -17.05
N GLY A 115 2.89 12.63 -15.71
CA GLY A 115 2.48 11.37 -15.09
C GLY A 115 2.65 11.28 -13.58
N GLU A 116 2.11 10.19 -13.05
CA GLU A 116 2.20 9.86 -11.64
C GLU A 116 3.64 9.53 -11.22
N GLY A 117 3.97 9.95 -10.01
CA GLY A 117 5.17 9.52 -9.33
C GLY A 117 4.96 8.15 -8.68
N TYR A 118 5.84 7.79 -7.74
CA TYR A 118 5.67 6.59 -6.94
C TYR A 118 6.30 6.73 -5.57
N VAL A 119 5.79 5.93 -4.64
CA VAL A 119 6.45 5.66 -3.36
C VAL A 119 6.84 4.18 -3.35
N PHE A 120 8.08 3.91 -2.97
CA PHE A 120 8.60 2.57 -2.75
C PHE A 120 8.82 2.37 -1.26
N PHE A 121 8.18 1.35 -0.68
CA PHE A 121 8.21 1.11 0.76
C PHE A 121 8.20 -0.38 1.05
N LYS A 122 8.53 -0.73 2.30
CA LYS A 122 8.47 -2.08 2.82
C LYS A 122 7.35 -2.25 3.84
N THR A 123 6.71 -3.41 3.85
CA THR A 123 5.70 -3.79 4.84
C THR A 123 5.86 -5.26 5.22
N THR A 124 5.52 -5.60 6.46
CA THR A 124 5.48 -6.99 6.96
C THR A 124 4.06 -7.53 7.07
N GLU A 125 3.07 -6.74 6.65
CA GLU A 125 1.65 -7.06 6.79
C GLU A 125 0.89 -6.75 5.48
N PRO A 126 -0.04 -7.62 5.05
CA PRO A 126 -1.02 -7.33 3.99
C PRO A 126 -2.15 -6.43 4.52
N GLY A 127 -2.99 -5.94 3.63
CA GLY A 127 -4.15 -5.13 3.99
C GLY A 127 -4.47 -4.04 2.97
N TYR A 128 -5.11 -2.98 3.45
CA TYR A 128 -5.39 -1.76 2.69
C TYR A 128 -4.29 -0.73 2.93
N PHE A 129 -3.97 0.03 1.89
CA PHE A 129 -2.93 1.02 1.89
C PHE A 129 -3.44 2.31 1.25
N ILE A 130 -3.06 3.43 1.86
CA ILE A 130 -3.26 4.77 1.32
C ILE A 130 -2.00 5.61 1.54
N ILE A 131 -1.71 6.48 0.58
CA ILE A 131 -0.54 7.37 0.63
C ILE A 131 -1.03 8.81 0.69
N ALA A 132 -0.46 9.59 1.59
CA ALA A 132 -0.83 10.97 1.83
C ALA A 132 0.39 11.89 1.95
N ASP A 133 0.21 13.16 1.63
CA ASP A 133 1.19 14.20 1.97
C ASP A 133 1.07 14.57 3.43
N LYS A 134 2.21 14.65 4.12
CA LYS A 134 2.31 15.24 5.47
C LYS A 134 2.44 16.76 5.41
#